data_AF-A0A7X6MHE6-F1
#
_entry.id   AF-A0A7X6MHE6-F1
#
_cell.length_a   1.000
_cell.length_b   1.000
_cell.length_c   1.000
_cell.angle_alpha   90.00
_cell.angle_beta   90.00
_cell.angle_gamma   90.00
#
_symmetry.space_group_name_H-M   'P 1'
#
loop_
_entity.id
_entity.type
_entity.pdbx_description
1 polymer ?
#
loop_
_entity_poly.entity_id
_entity_poly.type
_entity_poly.pdbx_seq_one_letter_code
_entity_poly.pdbx_strand_id
1 'polypeptide(L)'
;MTGLGSDSQNPLGEYLRARRELVAPRTVGLPEDSRRRVPGLRREEVALLAGISSDYYLRLEQGRNRNPSAQVLGSIARVLQLDEPSTQYLLGLSTAPRPSRREPRPRETLAPRVLDLLRTVDAPAFVAGRHADVLASNPLARALSPEMRPGENLLRTAFLDTDHHLYLDRQEMVAMFRRRVGTDLRDPRVARLVEELSLASAAFRRAWARHDVRPPRGGLVRVDHPRVGAMDLNVSKLAIDDTDEQLLVIYHPDHAHPESADRLGLLASLAGRTTPASRARAEDR
;
A
#
# COMPACT_ATOMS: atom_id res chain seq x y z
N MET A 1 23.86 -15.59 7.95
CA MET A 1 23.08 -16.51 7.08
C MET A 1 21.92 -17.04 7.93
N THR A 2 20.81 -16.31 7.94
CA THR A 2 19.60 -16.67 8.68
C THR A 2 18.46 -16.53 7.69
N GLY A 3 17.87 -17.65 7.31
CA GLY A 3 16.99 -17.77 6.15
C GLY A 3 15.74 -16.91 6.25
N LEU A 4 15.55 -16.04 5.27
CA LEU A 4 14.24 -15.54 4.84
C LEU A 4 13.56 -16.65 4.01
N GLY A 5 13.44 -17.84 4.61
CA GLY A 5 12.77 -18.97 4.03
C GLY A 5 11.27 -18.72 4.02
N SER A 6 10.74 -18.53 2.81
CA SER A 6 9.34 -18.72 2.46
C SER A 6 8.78 -19.99 3.11
N ASP A 7 8.04 -19.83 4.21
CA ASP A 7 7.12 -20.86 4.70
C ASP A 7 5.93 -20.17 5.39
N SER A 8 5.17 -19.40 4.59
CA SER A 8 3.98 -18.67 5.03
C SER A 8 2.80 -19.63 5.27
N GLN A 9 2.95 -20.60 6.18
CA GLN A 9 1.88 -21.55 6.49
C GLN A 9 0.79 -20.92 7.35
N ASN A 10 1.03 -19.74 7.95
CA ASN A 10 0.08 -19.09 8.85
C ASN A 10 0.05 -17.54 8.78
N PRO A 11 -0.52 -16.94 7.71
CA PRO A 11 -0.70 -15.48 7.61
C PRO A 11 -1.49 -14.87 8.77
N LEU A 12 -2.49 -15.61 9.30
CA LEU A 12 -3.29 -15.19 10.44
C LEU A 12 -2.43 -15.01 11.69
N GLY A 13 -1.61 -16.00 12.04
CA GLY A 13 -0.77 -15.92 13.24
C GLY A 13 0.35 -14.89 13.14
N GLU A 14 0.92 -14.69 11.94
CA GLU A 14 1.86 -13.60 11.68
C GLU A 14 1.21 -12.24 11.94
N TYR A 15 0.00 -12.03 11.40
CA TYR A 15 -0.77 -10.81 11.63
C TYR A 15 -1.07 -10.61 13.12
N LEU A 16 -1.60 -11.63 13.81
CA LEU A 16 -1.91 -11.56 15.24
C LEU A 16 -0.68 -11.20 16.08
N ARG A 17 0.46 -11.82 15.80
CA ARG A 17 1.73 -11.53 16.48
C ARG A 17 2.17 -10.09 16.26
N ALA A 18 2.21 -9.64 15.00
CA ALA A 18 2.62 -8.29 14.65
C ALA A 18 1.72 -7.23 15.32
N ARG A 19 0.40 -7.42 15.28
CA ARG A 19 -0.56 -6.49 15.92
C ARG A 19 -0.46 -6.50 17.44
N ARG A 20 -0.29 -7.68 18.06
CA ARG A 20 -0.10 -7.82 19.52
C ARG A 20 1.09 -7.03 20.03
N GLU A 21 2.20 -7.06 19.30
CA GLU A 21 3.45 -6.41 19.69
C GLU A 21 3.39 -4.88 19.60
N LEU A 22 2.40 -4.33 18.89
CA LEU A 22 2.18 -2.88 18.74
C LEU A 22 1.26 -2.28 19.81
N VAL A 23 0.48 -3.09 20.54
CA VAL A 23 -0.46 -2.59 21.56
C VAL A 23 0.25 -2.43 22.90
N ALA A 24 0.26 -1.21 23.41
CA ALA A 24 0.84 -0.92 24.72
C ALA A 24 -0.08 -1.44 25.85
N PRO A 25 0.45 -2.12 26.89
CA PRO A 25 -0.37 -2.64 27.99
C PRO A 25 -1.28 -1.59 28.63
N ARG A 26 -0.78 -0.37 28.82
CA ARG A 26 -1.55 0.73 29.41
C ARG A 26 -2.82 1.09 28.63
N THR A 27 -2.83 0.92 27.30
CA THR A 27 -3.99 1.32 26.48
C THR A 27 -5.16 0.35 26.61
N VAL A 28 -4.92 -0.82 27.22
CA VAL A 28 -5.94 -1.83 27.55
C VAL A 28 -6.11 -1.99 29.07
N GLY A 29 -5.63 -1.03 29.86
CA GLY A 29 -5.79 -1.01 31.32
C GLY A 29 -4.83 -1.94 32.09
N LEU A 30 -3.76 -2.42 31.45
CA LEU A 30 -2.74 -3.25 32.09
C LEU A 30 -1.53 -2.40 32.54
N PRO A 31 -0.87 -2.75 33.66
CA PRO A 31 0.29 -2.03 34.13
C PRO A 31 1.51 -2.22 33.20
N GLU A 32 2.29 -1.15 33.03
CA GLU A 32 3.59 -1.21 32.36
C GLU A 32 4.64 -1.74 33.34
N ASP A 33 4.89 -3.04 33.29
CA ASP A 33 5.98 -3.69 34.05
C ASP A 33 7.34 -3.40 33.39
N SER A 34 8.25 -2.79 34.14
CA SER A 34 9.61 -2.45 33.71
C SER A 34 10.49 -3.67 33.37
N ARG A 35 10.08 -4.90 33.77
CA ARG A 35 10.81 -6.16 33.46
C ARG A 35 10.25 -6.92 32.26
N ARG A 36 9.36 -6.32 31.48
CA ARG A 36 8.70 -6.97 30.34
C ARG A 36 9.71 -7.30 29.22
N ARG A 37 9.72 -8.56 28.76
CA ARG A 37 10.65 -9.07 27.73
C ARG A 37 10.11 -9.03 26.30
N VAL A 38 8.80 -8.84 26.13
CA VAL A 38 8.15 -8.78 24.81
C VAL A 38 7.66 -7.36 24.52
N PRO A 39 7.77 -6.89 23.27
CA PRO A 39 7.11 -5.66 22.88
C PRO A 39 5.59 -5.86 22.96
N GLY A 40 4.88 -4.87 23.51
CA GLY A 40 3.42 -4.85 23.61
C GLY A 40 2.81 -5.89 24.56
N LEU A 41 1.65 -6.44 24.16
CA LEU A 41 0.89 -7.40 24.96
C LEU A 41 1.50 -8.80 24.94
N ARG A 42 1.40 -9.52 26.05
CA ARG A 42 1.72 -10.96 26.13
C ARG A 42 0.55 -11.78 25.60
N ARG A 43 0.80 -13.06 25.28
CA ARG A 43 -0.25 -13.94 24.73
C ARG A 43 -1.37 -14.19 25.73
N GLU A 44 -0.99 -14.42 26.98
CA GLU A 44 -1.88 -14.58 28.11
C GLU A 44 -2.74 -13.34 28.38
N GLU A 45 -2.20 -12.13 28.16
CA GLU A 45 -2.94 -10.87 28.33
C GLU A 45 -4.01 -10.71 27.25
N VAL A 46 -3.65 -10.98 25.97
CA VAL A 46 -4.63 -10.94 24.88
C VAL A 46 -5.72 -11.98 25.10
N ALA A 47 -5.33 -13.20 25.49
CA ALA A 47 -6.29 -14.29 25.73
C ALA A 47 -7.27 -13.96 26.85
N LEU A 48 -6.76 -13.45 27.98
CA LEU A 48 -7.57 -13.01 29.13
C LEU A 48 -8.58 -11.94 28.71
N LEU A 49 -8.11 -10.88 28.04
CA LEU A 49 -8.96 -9.76 27.63
C LEU A 49 -9.97 -10.16 26.54
N ALA A 50 -9.63 -11.13 25.69
CA ALA A 50 -10.51 -11.63 24.64
C ALA A 50 -11.48 -12.72 25.12
N GLY A 51 -11.38 -13.17 26.38
CA GLY A 51 -12.24 -14.22 26.94
C GLY A 51 -11.97 -15.62 26.37
N ILE A 52 -10.72 -15.91 26.00
CA ILE A 52 -10.29 -17.20 25.44
C ILE A 52 -9.12 -17.78 26.24
N SER A 53 -8.82 -19.08 26.06
CA SER A 53 -7.66 -19.67 26.72
C SER A 53 -6.33 -19.23 26.08
N SER A 54 -5.28 -19.09 26.89
CA SER A 54 -3.94 -18.76 26.40
C SER A 54 -3.41 -19.81 25.41
N ASP A 55 -3.68 -21.09 25.66
CA ASP A 55 -3.37 -22.18 24.73
C ASP A 55 -4.07 -22.00 23.36
N TYR A 56 -5.35 -21.58 23.37
CA TYR A 56 -6.08 -21.35 22.14
C TYR A 56 -5.47 -20.21 21.32
N TYR A 57 -5.12 -19.08 21.96
CA TYR A 57 -4.44 -17.97 21.28
C TYR A 57 -3.05 -18.38 20.74
N LEU A 58 -2.28 -19.15 21.51
CA LEU A 58 -1.01 -19.70 21.06
C LEU A 58 -1.17 -20.57 19.81
N ARG A 59 -2.19 -21.44 19.79
CA ARG A 59 -2.48 -22.28 18.61
C ARG A 59 -2.89 -21.47 17.38
N LEU A 60 -3.52 -20.31 17.54
CA LEU A 60 -3.77 -19.39 16.42
C LEU A 60 -2.46 -18.80 15.89
N GLU A 61 -1.58 -18.29 16.75
CA GLU A 61 -0.28 -17.77 16.32
C GLU A 61 0.61 -18.84 15.66
N GLN A 62 0.49 -20.10 16.07
CA GLN A 62 1.24 -21.23 15.52
C GLN A 62 0.59 -21.87 14.27
N GLY A 63 -0.64 -21.49 13.92
CA GLY A 63 -1.36 -22.03 12.75
C GLY A 63 -1.90 -23.45 12.97
N ARG A 64 -1.94 -23.89 14.23
CA ARG A 64 -2.46 -25.19 14.66
C ARG A 64 -3.98 -25.17 14.80
N ASN A 65 -4.57 -24.00 14.97
CA ASN A 65 -6.02 -23.82 14.88
C ASN A 65 -6.38 -23.12 13.56
N ARG A 66 -7.23 -23.76 12.77
CA ARG A 66 -7.40 -23.42 11.35
C ARG A 66 -8.66 -22.62 11.05
N ASN A 67 -9.68 -22.67 11.91
CA ASN A 67 -10.98 -22.04 11.68
C ASN A 67 -11.52 -21.37 12.97
N PRO A 68 -10.89 -20.29 13.47
CA PRO A 68 -11.49 -19.48 14.53
C PRO A 68 -12.83 -18.88 14.09
N SER A 69 -13.78 -18.72 15.01
CA SER A 69 -15.06 -18.08 14.69
C SER A 69 -14.89 -16.57 14.51
N ALA A 70 -15.77 -15.95 13.70
CA ALA A 70 -15.79 -14.50 13.52
C ALA A 70 -15.95 -13.75 14.86
N GLN A 71 -16.72 -14.31 15.81
CA GLN A 71 -16.88 -13.76 17.15
C GLN A 71 -15.55 -13.73 17.92
N VAL A 72 -14.76 -14.82 17.88
CA VAL A 72 -13.45 -14.87 18.53
C VAL A 72 -12.49 -13.87 17.91
N LEU A 73 -12.44 -13.79 16.57
CA LEU A 73 -11.62 -12.81 15.87
C LEU A 73 -12.06 -11.37 16.17
N GLY A 74 -13.37 -11.12 16.29
CA GLY A 74 -13.90 -9.82 16.70
C GLY A 74 -13.51 -9.43 18.12
N SER A 75 -13.51 -10.37 19.07
CA SER A 75 -12.99 -10.11 20.43
C SER A 75 -11.49 -9.81 20.42
N ILE A 76 -10.71 -10.57 19.67
CA ILE A 76 -9.27 -10.33 19.52
C ILE A 76 -9.03 -8.95 18.86
N ALA A 77 -9.77 -8.60 17.81
CA ALA A 77 -9.65 -7.31 17.12
C ALA A 77 -9.88 -6.13 18.08
N ARG A 78 -10.88 -6.21 18.96
CA ARG A 78 -11.14 -5.20 19.99
C ARG A 78 -9.98 -5.06 20.98
N VAL A 79 -9.44 -6.17 21.49
CA VAL A 79 -8.28 -6.16 22.39
C VAL A 79 -7.06 -5.56 21.71
N LEU A 80 -6.86 -5.89 20.43
CA LEU A 80 -5.77 -5.38 19.62
C LEU A 80 -5.99 -3.95 19.08
N GLN A 81 -7.10 -3.30 19.46
CA GLN A 81 -7.48 -1.96 19.05
C GLN A 81 -7.43 -1.77 17.52
N LEU A 82 -7.87 -2.79 16.78
CA LEU A 82 -7.91 -2.74 15.32
C LEU A 82 -9.04 -1.82 14.87
N ASP A 83 -8.73 -0.96 13.90
CA ASP A 83 -9.76 -0.19 13.20
C ASP A 83 -10.56 -1.11 12.26
N GLU A 84 -11.62 -0.56 11.67
CA GLU A 84 -12.53 -1.32 10.80
C GLU A 84 -11.79 -1.97 9.61
N PRO A 85 -10.92 -1.27 8.85
CA PRO A 85 -10.15 -1.89 7.76
C PRO A 85 -9.25 -3.05 8.23
N SER A 86 -8.58 -2.89 9.37
CA SER A 86 -7.71 -3.92 9.95
C SER A 86 -8.50 -5.12 10.49
N THR A 87 -9.70 -4.90 11.00
CA THR A 87 -10.61 -5.95 11.47
C THR A 87 -11.15 -6.77 10.30
N GLN A 88 -11.58 -6.11 9.23
CA GLN A 88 -12.01 -6.81 8.00
C GLN A 88 -10.89 -7.65 7.39
N TYR A 89 -9.65 -7.12 7.41
CA TYR A 89 -8.48 -7.88 6.96
C TYR A 89 -8.23 -9.11 7.83
N LEU A 90 -8.28 -8.97 9.16
CA LEU A 90 -8.15 -10.10 10.10
C LEU A 90 -9.17 -11.20 9.81
N LEU A 91 -10.45 -10.83 9.63
CA LEU A 91 -11.52 -11.77 9.31
C LEU A 91 -11.24 -12.48 7.98
N GLY A 92 -10.85 -11.74 6.95
CA GLY A 92 -10.49 -12.27 5.64
C GLY A 92 -9.34 -13.30 5.69
N LEU A 93 -8.33 -13.11 6.54
CA LEU A 93 -7.22 -14.06 6.71
C LEU A 93 -7.69 -15.45 7.20
N SER A 94 -8.83 -15.52 7.90
CA SER A 94 -9.36 -16.78 8.42
C SER A 94 -10.27 -17.52 7.41
N THR A 95 -10.92 -16.77 6.52
CA THR A 95 -11.86 -17.31 5.53
C THR A 95 -11.24 -17.51 4.16
N ALA A 96 -10.05 -16.96 3.92
CA ALA A 96 -9.34 -17.07 2.65
C ALA A 96 -9.23 -18.55 2.22
N PRO A 97 -9.68 -18.91 1.00
CA PRO A 97 -9.53 -20.27 0.49
C PRO A 97 -8.07 -20.72 0.59
N ARG A 98 -7.88 -21.97 1.01
CA ARG A 98 -6.54 -22.59 0.97
C ARG A 98 -6.00 -22.52 -0.45
N PRO A 99 -4.68 -22.36 -0.62
CA PRO A 99 -4.09 -22.33 -1.94
C PRO A 99 -4.31 -23.70 -2.59
N SER A 100 -5.29 -23.80 -3.48
CA SER A 100 -5.09 -24.62 -4.66
C SER A 100 -3.99 -23.97 -5.47
N ARG A 101 -3.24 -24.75 -6.24
CA ARG A 101 -2.19 -24.28 -7.15
C ARG A 101 -2.81 -23.27 -8.11
N ARG A 102 -2.85 -22.00 -7.71
CA ARG A 102 -3.43 -20.91 -8.51
C ARG A 102 -2.51 -20.73 -9.70
N GLU A 103 -3.08 -20.81 -10.89
CA GLU A 103 -2.39 -20.39 -12.09
C GLU A 103 -1.93 -18.94 -11.91
N PRO A 104 -0.77 -18.56 -12.49
CA PRO A 104 -0.35 -17.17 -12.51
C PRO A 104 -1.50 -16.31 -13.01
N ARG A 105 -1.88 -15.30 -12.22
CA ARG A 105 -2.92 -14.37 -12.67
C ARG A 105 -2.48 -13.73 -14.00
N PRO A 106 -3.41 -13.51 -14.94
CA PRO A 106 -3.11 -12.76 -16.15
C PRO A 106 -2.59 -11.37 -15.78
N ARG A 107 -1.79 -10.77 -16.68
CA ARG A 107 -1.33 -9.39 -16.49
C ARG A 107 -2.54 -8.48 -16.32
N GLU A 108 -2.43 -7.52 -15.41
CA GLU A 108 -3.47 -6.51 -15.20
C GLU A 108 -3.70 -5.75 -16.51
N THR A 109 -4.93 -5.79 -17.00
CA THR A 109 -5.36 -5.04 -18.18
C THR A 109 -6.18 -3.84 -17.76
N LEU A 110 -6.05 -2.74 -18.49
CA LEU A 110 -6.83 -1.54 -18.29
C LEU A 110 -8.00 -1.55 -19.26
N ALA A 111 -9.23 -1.40 -18.74
CA ALA A 111 -10.41 -1.29 -19.60
C ALA A 111 -10.33 -0.02 -20.47
N PRO A 112 -10.69 -0.06 -21.76
CA PRO A 112 -10.63 1.11 -22.65
C PRO A 112 -11.35 2.34 -22.08
N ARG A 113 -12.53 2.14 -21.45
CA ARG A 113 -13.31 3.21 -20.78
C ARG A 113 -12.50 4.00 -19.75
N VAL A 114 -11.59 3.34 -19.03
CA VAL A 114 -10.76 3.99 -18.00
C VAL A 114 -9.64 4.80 -18.64
N LEU A 115 -9.07 4.29 -19.74
CA LEU A 115 -8.06 5.03 -20.50
C LEU A 115 -8.66 6.30 -21.14
N ASP A 116 -9.89 6.21 -21.64
CA ASP A 116 -10.60 7.36 -22.19
C ASP A 116 -10.93 8.39 -21.12
N LEU A 117 -11.41 7.96 -19.94
CA LEU A 117 -11.57 8.84 -18.78
C LEU A 117 -10.26 9.52 -18.38
N LEU A 118 -9.16 8.76 -18.30
CA LEU A 118 -7.85 9.31 -17.93
C LEU A 118 -7.40 10.45 -18.87
N ARG A 119 -7.80 10.41 -20.14
CA ARG A 119 -7.49 11.42 -21.15
C ARG A 119 -8.28 12.72 -20.97
N THR A 120 -9.42 12.70 -20.28
CA THR A 120 -10.23 13.91 -20.03
C THR A 120 -9.82 14.67 -18.78
N VAL A 121 -8.96 14.10 -17.94
CA VAL A 121 -8.51 14.71 -16.69
C VAL A 121 -7.45 15.78 -16.96
N ASP A 122 -7.78 17.04 -16.69
CA ASP A 122 -6.90 18.21 -16.82
C ASP A 122 -6.07 18.47 -15.56
N ALA A 123 -5.45 17.41 -15.04
CA ALA A 123 -4.59 17.43 -13.86
C ALA A 123 -3.63 16.21 -13.92
N PRO A 124 -2.46 16.21 -13.26
CA PRO A 124 -1.61 15.02 -13.22
C PRO A 124 -2.38 13.80 -12.72
N ALA A 125 -2.55 12.80 -13.59
CA ALA A 125 -3.31 11.60 -13.26
C ALA A 125 -2.70 10.33 -13.84
N PHE A 126 -2.83 9.23 -13.09
CA PHE A 126 -2.43 7.90 -13.51
C PHE A 126 -3.33 6.82 -12.90
N VAL A 127 -3.30 5.64 -13.49
CA VAL A 127 -3.96 4.44 -12.96
C VAL A 127 -2.92 3.50 -12.39
N ALA A 128 -3.08 3.11 -11.13
CA ALA A 128 -2.26 2.10 -10.48
C ALA A 128 -3.00 0.76 -10.40
N GLY A 129 -2.27 -0.33 -10.64
CA GLY A 129 -2.75 -1.69 -10.40
C GLY A 129 -2.60 -2.13 -8.94
N ARG A 130 -3.07 -3.34 -8.64
CA ARG A 130 -2.99 -3.95 -7.30
C ARG A 130 -1.56 -4.09 -6.81
N HIS A 131 -0.61 -4.30 -7.73
CA HIS A 131 0.81 -4.46 -7.42
C HIS A 131 1.56 -3.14 -7.22
N ALA A 132 0.85 -2.01 -7.25
CA ALA A 132 1.41 -0.66 -7.29
C ALA A 132 2.20 -0.34 -8.59
N ASP A 133 1.99 -1.12 -9.65
CA ASP A 133 2.46 -0.77 -10.99
C ASP A 133 1.60 0.35 -11.58
N VAL A 134 2.22 1.30 -12.27
CA VAL A 134 1.50 2.29 -13.08
C VAL A 134 1.05 1.61 -14.37
N LEU A 135 -0.27 1.50 -14.57
CA LEU A 135 -0.87 0.86 -15.74
C LEU A 135 -1.04 1.84 -16.91
N ALA A 136 -1.39 3.09 -16.61
CA ALA A 136 -1.49 4.17 -17.58
C ALA A 136 -1.28 5.52 -16.89
N SER A 137 -0.84 6.53 -17.62
CA SER A 137 -0.71 7.90 -17.11
C SER A 137 -0.94 8.94 -18.19
N ASN A 138 -1.46 10.10 -17.80
CA ASN A 138 -1.54 11.23 -18.70
C ASN A 138 -0.19 11.97 -18.80
N PRO A 139 0.02 12.82 -19.83
CA PRO A 139 1.29 13.54 -20.00
C PRO A 139 1.68 14.39 -18.78
N LEU A 140 0.69 14.97 -18.09
CA LEU A 140 0.93 15.86 -16.96
C LEU A 140 1.43 15.11 -15.72
N ALA A 141 0.97 13.87 -15.48
CA ALA A 141 1.55 12.98 -14.47
C ALA A 141 3.03 12.70 -14.73
N ARG A 142 3.39 12.36 -15.97
CA ARG A 142 4.79 12.13 -16.34
C ARG A 142 5.66 13.37 -16.26
N ALA A 143 5.05 14.55 -16.45
CA ALA A 143 5.73 15.82 -16.26
C ALA A 143 5.92 16.15 -14.78
N LEU A 144 4.97 15.78 -13.92
CA LEU A 144 5.07 15.94 -12.46
C LEU A 144 6.12 15.01 -11.86
N SER A 145 6.22 13.78 -12.36
CA SER A 145 7.16 12.77 -11.88
C SER A 145 7.43 11.74 -12.99
N PRO A 146 8.69 11.51 -13.37
CA PRO A 146 9.04 10.48 -14.35
C PRO A 146 8.68 9.07 -13.87
N GLU A 147 8.50 8.86 -12.57
CA GLU A 147 8.15 7.58 -11.96
C GLU A 147 6.65 7.25 -12.07
N MET A 148 5.84 8.21 -12.53
CA MET A 148 4.43 8.00 -12.92
C MET A 148 4.28 7.51 -14.37
N ARG A 149 5.33 6.92 -14.95
CA ARG A 149 5.29 6.33 -16.29
C ARG A 149 4.71 4.92 -16.27
N PRO A 150 3.92 4.52 -17.28
CA PRO A 150 3.41 3.15 -17.34
C PRO A 150 4.55 2.13 -17.31
N GLY A 151 4.41 1.09 -16.50
CA GLY A 151 5.42 0.05 -16.27
C GLY A 151 6.29 0.26 -15.04
N GLU A 152 6.35 1.48 -14.49
CA GLU A 152 7.05 1.76 -13.24
C GLU A 152 6.27 1.22 -12.04
N ASN A 153 7.00 0.84 -10.98
CA ASN A 153 6.40 0.37 -9.73
C ASN A 153 6.62 1.38 -8.61
N LEU A 154 5.52 1.94 -8.09
CA LEU A 154 5.56 3.03 -7.12
C LEU A 154 6.23 2.65 -5.79
N LEU A 155 6.26 1.36 -5.42
CA LEU A 155 6.97 0.91 -4.22
C LEU A 155 8.47 0.78 -4.49
N ARG A 156 8.89 0.30 -5.67
CA ARG A 156 10.31 0.31 -6.04
C ARG A 156 10.85 1.72 -6.04
N THR A 157 10.14 2.63 -6.69
CA THR A 157 10.40 4.06 -6.63
C THR A 157 10.58 4.52 -5.19
N ALA A 158 9.56 4.41 -4.33
CA ALA A 158 9.62 4.98 -2.99
C ALA A 158 10.69 4.37 -2.04
N PHE A 159 11.22 3.18 -2.34
CA PHE A 159 12.09 2.45 -1.42
C PHE A 159 13.48 2.12 -1.96
N LEU A 160 13.71 2.20 -3.28
CA LEU A 160 14.97 1.83 -3.92
C LEU A 160 15.71 3.03 -4.52
N ASP A 161 15.00 4.00 -5.12
CA ASP A 161 15.69 5.21 -5.62
C ASP A 161 15.74 6.29 -4.53
N THR A 162 16.75 7.15 -4.62
CA THR A 162 17.07 8.14 -3.57
C THR A 162 16.73 9.57 -3.98
N ASP A 163 16.48 9.83 -5.27
CA ASP A 163 16.23 11.16 -5.83
C ASP A 163 14.77 11.30 -6.31
N HIS A 164 13.82 11.32 -5.37
CA HIS A 164 12.42 11.65 -5.69
C HIS A 164 12.03 13.01 -5.14
N HIS A 165 11.31 13.76 -5.97
CA HIS A 165 10.83 15.10 -5.65
C HIS A 165 9.46 15.11 -4.96
N LEU A 166 8.85 13.94 -4.76
CA LEU A 166 7.54 13.77 -4.12
C LEU A 166 7.70 13.13 -2.74
N TYR A 167 7.31 13.86 -1.70
CA TYR A 167 7.35 13.35 -0.33
C TYR A 167 6.06 12.60 -0.01
N LEU A 168 6.07 11.29 -0.27
CA LEU A 168 4.97 10.40 0.07
C LEU A 168 5.24 9.67 1.39
N ASP A 169 4.19 9.44 2.19
CA ASP A 169 4.29 8.59 3.37
C ASP A 169 4.50 7.13 2.97
N ARG A 170 5.76 6.71 3.05
CA ARG A 170 6.20 5.34 2.74
C ARG A 170 5.51 4.28 3.60
N GLN A 171 5.21 4.57 4.86
CA GLN A 171 4.48 3.63 5.73
C GLN A 171 3.04 3.45 5.22
N GLU A 172 2.39 4.54 4.82
CA GLU A 172 1.06 4.49 4.24
C GLU A 172 1.02 3.73 2.91
N MET A 173 2.02 3.92 2.04
CA MET A 173 2.12 3.18 0.78
C MET A 173 2.16 1.67 1.00
N VAL A 174 2.92 1.22 2.01
CA VAL A 174 3.03 -0.20 2.37
C VAL A 174 1.72 -0.74 2.96
N ALA A 175 1.06 0.04 3.83
CA ALA A 175 -0.23 -0.36 4.40
C ALA A 175 -1.34 -0.45 3.36
N MET A 176 -1.36 0.47 2.39
CA MET A 176 -2.28 0.48 1.25
C MET A 176 -1.97 -0.67 0.28
N PHE A 177 -0.69 -0.99 0.06
CA PHE A 177 -0.30 -2.15 -0.72
C PHE A 177 -0.79 -3.45 -0.08
N ARG A 178 -0.60 -3.64 1.22
CA ARG A 178 -1.11 -4.81 1.96
C ARG A 178 -2.62 -4.95 1.83
N ARG A 179 -3.36 -3.83 1.90
CA ARG A 179 -4.81 -3.82 1.68
C ARG A 179 -5.19 -4.34 0.30
N ARG A 180 -4.56 -3.82 -0.77
CA ARG A 180 -4.87 -4.17 -2.17
C ARG A 180 -4.51 -5.60 -2.53
N VAL A 181 -3.36 -6.10 -2.06
CA VAL A 181 -3.03 -7.52 -2.28
C VAL A 181 -3.87 -8.46 -1.43
N GLY A 182 -4.50 -7.92 -0.37
CA GLY A 182 -5.42 -8.63 0.49
C GLY A 182 -4.78 -9.85 1.13
N THR A 183 -5.49 -10.97 1.03
CA THR A 183 -5.03 -12.28 1.54
C THR A 183 -4.22 -13.06 0.51
N ASP A 184 -4.04 -12.52 -0.71
CA ASP A 184 -3.26 -13.13 -1.79
C ASP A 184 -1.76 -12.85 -1.67
N LEU A 185 -1.24 -13.00 -0.45
CA LEU A 185 0.19 -12.83 -0.14
C LEU A 185 1.07 -13.95 -0.73
N ARG A 186 0.46 -15.02 -1.23
CA ARG A 186 1.13 -16.15 -1.89
C ARG A 186 1.25 -15.97 -3.40
N ASP A 187 0.76 -14.86 -3.96
CA ASP A 187 1.04 -14.48 -5.33
C ASP A 187 2.57 -14.36 -5.53
N PRO A 188 3.19 -15.13 -6.45
CA PRO A 188 4.62 -15.08 -6.70
C PRO A 188 5.14 -13.69 -7.09
N ARG A 189 4.30 -12.82 -7.67
CA ARG A 189 4.66 -11.42 -7.96
C ARG A 189 4.74 -10.59 -6.69
N VAL A 190 3.75 -10.73 -5.80
CA VAL A 190 3.72 -10.04 -4.50
C VAL A 190 4.89 -10.51 -3.63
N ALA A 191 5.11 -11.82 -3.54
CA ALA A 191 6.19 -12.40 -2.74
C ALA A 191 7.57 -11.88 -3.20
N ARG A 192 7.85 -11.89 -4.51
CA ARG A 192 9.11 -11.37 -5.06
C ARG A 192 9.30 -9.89 -4.78
N LEU A 193 8.25 -9.07 -4.96
CA LEU A 193 8.34 -7.64 -4.69
C LEU A 193 8.61 -7.36 -3.20
N VAL A 194 7.91 -8.07 -2.31
CA VAL A 194 8.11 -7.94 -0.86
C VAL A 194 9.52 -8.38 -0.46
N GLU A 195 10.02 -9.48 -1.02
CA GLU A 195 11.38 -9.97 -0.77
C GLU A 195 12.43 -8.96 -1.23
N GLU A 196 12.35 -8.50 -2.48
CA GLU A 196 13.26 -7.51 -3.08
C GLU A 196 13.33 -6.24 -2.22
N LEU A 197 12.18 -5.62 -1.94
CA LEU A 197 12.11 -4.39 -1.16
C LEU A 197 12.54 -4.61 0.29
N SER A 198 12.25 -5.78 0.85
CA SER A 198 12.72 -6.15 2.18
C SER A 198 14.23 -6.31 2.22
N LEU A 199 14.88 -6.90 1.21
CA LEU A 199 16.33 -7.03 1.21
C LEU A 199 17.01 -5.65 1.08
N ALA A 200 16.51 -4.82 0.18
CA ALA A 200 17.12 -3.54 -0.15
C ALA A 200 16.81 -2.41 0.85
N SER A 201 15.65 -2.41 1.50
CA SER A 201 15.20 -1.27 2.31
C SER A 201 14.80 -1.65 3.74
N ALA A 202 15.60 -1.21 4.72
CA ALA A 202 15.28 -1.37 6.14
C ALA A 202 13.98 -0.64 6.53
N ALA A 203 13.66 0.46 5.86
CA ALA A 203 12.40 1.18 6.05
C ALA A 203 11.21 0.35 5.59
N PHE A 204 11.30 -0.28 4.41
CA PHE A 204 10.26 -1.19 3.92
C PHE A 204 10.09 -2.39 4.85
N ARG A 205 11.19 -3.04 5.27
CA ARG A 205 11.11 -4.17 6.23
C ARG A 205 10.32 -3.82 7.49
N ARG A 206 10.63 -2.68 8.10
CA ARG A 206 9.93 -2.21 9.31
C ARG A 206 8.45 -1.94 9.03
N ALA A 207 8.15 -1.27 7.91
CA ALA A 207 6.77 -0.98 7.52
C ALA A 207 5.95 -2.26 7.28
N TRP A 208 6.52 -3.20 6.53
CA TRP A 208 5.87 -4.46 6.18
C TRP A 208 5.61 -5.32 7.42
N ALA A 209 6.57 -5.39 8.35
CA ALA A 209 6.49 -6.17 9.60
C ALA A 209 5.45 -5.64 10.60
N ARG A 210 4.95 -4.41 10.44
CA ARG A 210 3.86 -3.87 11.28
C ARG A 210 2.48 -4.42 10.91
N HIS A 211 2.37 -5.00 9.71
CA HIS A 211 1.11 -5.48 9.15
C HIS A 211 -0.02 -4.43 9.20
N ASP A 212 0.33 -3.14 9.10
CA ASP A 212 -0.68 -2.09 8.98
C ASP A 212 -1.47 -2.29 7.68
N VAL A 213 -2.78 -2.08 7.74
CA VAL A 213 -3.70 -2.17 6.60
C VAL A 213 -4.50 -0.88 6.56
N ARG A 214 -4.38 -0.14 5.47
CA ARG A 214 -5.11 1.12 5.29
C ARG A 214 -5.87 1.14 3.97
N PRO A 215 -7.09 1.70 3.94
CA PRO A 215 -7.76 1.96 2.67
C PRO A 215 -6.95 2.99 1.87
N PRO A 216 -7.12 3.04 0.54
CA PRO A 216 -6.60 4.14 -0.24
C PRO A 216 -7.14 5.47 0.31
N ARG A 217 -6.25 6.30 0.85
CA ARG A 217 -6.60 7.64 1.30
C ARG A 217 -5.84 8.66 0.47
N GLY A 218 -6.54 9.74 0.18
CA GLY A 218 -5.94 10.95 -0.32
C GLY A 218 -5.28 11.76 0.80
N GLY A 219 -4.68 12.89 0.43
CA GLY A 219 -4.06 13.80 1.37
C GLY A 219 -3.17 14.82 0.69
N LEU A 220 -2.71 15.80 1.46
CA LEU A 220 -1.78 16.80 0.97
C LEU A 220 -0.38 16.20 0.85
N VAL A 221 0.29 16.43 -0.27
CA VAL A 221 1.67 16.02 -0.51
C VAL A 221 2.47 17.23 -1.00
N ARG A 222 3.68 17.33 -0.46
CA ARG A 222 4.68 18.31 -0.89
C ARG A 222 5.44 17.75 -2.09
N VAL A 223 5.57 18.55 -3.13
CA VAL A 223 6.35 18.25 -4.34
C VAL A 223 7.37 19.34 -4.57
N ASP A 224 8.65 19.01 -4.51
CA ASP A 224 9.75 19.95 -4.79
C ASP A 224 10.25 19.76 -6.24
N HIS A 225 9.45 20.22 -7.21
CA HIS A 225 9.71 19.93 -8.62
C HIS A 225 10.91 20.74 -9.17
N PRO A 226 11.89 20.10 -9.84
CA PRO A 226 13.16 20.74 -10.22
C PRO A 226 13.03 21.93 -11.17
N ARG A 227 11.93 22.00 -11.94
CA ARG A 227 11.70 23.08 -12.92
C ARG A 227 10.73 24.17 -12.48
N VAL A 228 9.82 23.88 -11.55
CA VAL A 228 8.75 24.82 -11.16
C VAL A 228 8.74 25.11 -9.66
N GLY A 229 9.67 24.52 -8.91
CA GLY A 229 9.80 24.69 -7.48
C GLY A 229 8.75 23.89 -6.70
N ALA A 230 8.55 24.30 -5.46
CA ALA A 230 7.73 23.57 -4.52
C ALA A 230 6.23 23.81 -4.69
N MET A 231 5.44 22.76 -4.52
CA MET A 231 3.98 22.75 -4.63
C MET A 231 3.37 21.88 -3.53
N ASP A 232 2.22 22.29 -3.04
CA ASP A 232 1.39 21.52 -2.11
C ASP A 232 0.14 21.06 -2.86
N LEU A 233 0.08 19.76 -3.13
CA LEU A 233 -0.94 19.14 -3.96
C LEU A 233 -1.75 18.15 -3.13
N ASN A 234 -3.07 18.20 -3.26
CA ASN A 234 -3.92 17.12 -2.83
C ASN A 234 -3.77 15.93 -3.78
N VAL A 235 -3.62 14.74 -3.21
CA VAL A 235 -3.71 13.48 -3.93
C VAL A 235 -5.08 12.90 -3.65
N SER A 236 -5.86 12.68 -4.70
CA SER A 236 -7.13 11.96 -4.63
C SER A 236 -6.94 10.56 -5.21
N LYS A 237 -7.38 9.54 -4.47
CA LYS A 237 -7.32 8.12 -4.89
C LYS A 237 -8.73 7.58 -5.00
N LEU A 238 -9.13 7.18 -6.20
CA LEU A 238 -10.47 6.72 -6.51
C LEU A 238 -10.41 5.25 -6.93
N ALA A 239 -11.13 4.39 -6.22
CA ALA A 239 -11.30 2.99 -6.61
C ALA A 239 -12.09 2.90 -7.91
N ILE A 240 -11.67 2.01 -8.80
CA ILE A 240 -12.36 1.74 -10.06
C ILE A 240 -13.15 0.45 -9.87
N ASP A 241 -14.48 0.56 -9.88
CA ASP A 241 -15.37 -0.59 -9.76
C ASP A 241 -15.19 -1.57 -10.91
N ASP A 242 -15.51 -2.84 -10.64
CA ASP A 242 -15.34 -3.98 -11.55
C ASP A 242 -13.88 -4.20 -12.01
N THR A 243 -12.91 -3.78 -11.20
CA THR A 243 -11.48 -4.06 -11.44
C THR A 243 -10.84 -4.80 -10.26
N ASP A 244 -9.73 -5.47 -10.51
CA ASP A 244 -8.92 -6.15 -9.48
C ASP A 244 -8.07 -5.11 -8.72
N GLU A 245 -8.72 -4.25 -7.93
CA GLU A 245 -8.08 -3.25 -7.04
C GLU A 245 -7.30 -2.13 -7.78
N GLN A 246 -7.79 -1.70 -8.96
CA GLN A 246 -7.22 -0.56 -9.67
C GLN A 246 -7.65 0.78 -9.05
N LEU A 247 -6.73 1.74 -9.07
CA LEU A 247 -6.94 3.08 -8.52
C LEU A 247 -6.64 4.14 -9.57
N LEU A 248 -7.55 5.07 -9.78
CA LEU A 248 -7.24 6.36 -10.42
C LEU A 248 -6.67 7.30 -9.36
N VAL A 249 -5.45 7.78 -9.59
CA VAL A 249 -4.75 8.72 -8.71
C VAL A 249 -4.64 10.06 -9.43
N ILE A 250 -5.08 11.14 -8.78
CA ILE A 250 -5.11 12.49 -9.33
C ILE A 250 -4.43 13.44 -8.35
N TYR A 251 -3.53 14.28 -8.85
CA TYR A 251 -2.89 15.35 -8.08
C TYR A 251 -3.54 16.67 -8.48
N HIS A 252 -4.02 17.45 -7.53
CA HIS A 252 -4.66 18.73 -7.80
C HIS A 252 -4.25 19.75 -6.73
N PRO A 253 -4.22 21.06 -7.06
CA PRO A 253 -3.82 22.07 -6.10
C PRO A 253 -4.78 22.07 -4.90
N ASP A 254 -4.23 22.38 -3.72
CA ASP A 254 -5.05 22.69 -2.57
C ASP A 254 -5.54 24.13 -2.65
N HIS A 255 -6.82 24.35 -2.36
CA HIS A 255 -7.44 25.68 -2.35
C HIS A 255 -6.79 26.64 -1.35
N ALA A 256 -6.19 26.11 -0.27
CA ALA A 256 -5.44 26.90 0.70
C ALA A 256 -4.06 27.37 0.18
N HIS A 257 -3.58 26.82 -0.95
CA HIS A 257 -2.25 27.07 -1.54
C HIS A 257 -2.37 27.46 -3.02
N PRO A 258 -2.98 28.61 -3.35
CA PRO A 258 -3.28 29.01 -4.72
C PRO A 258 -2.03 29.09 -5.62
N GLU A 259 -0.86 29.40 -5.06
CA GLU A 259 0.42 29.41 -5.78
C GLU A 259 0.81 28.04 -6.36
N SER A 260 0.28 26.95 -5.80
CA SER A 260 0.49 25.60 -6.33
C SER A 260 -0.28 25.39 -7.64
N ALA A 261 -1.42 26.06 -7.83
CA ALA A 261 -2.15 26.04 -9.09
C ALA A 261 -1.37 26.73 -10.21
N ASP A 262 -0.78 27.89 -9.94
CA ASP A 262 0.05 28.62 -10.91
C ASP A 262 1.28 27.80 -11.35
N ARG A 263 1.97 27.17 -10.38
CA ARG A 263 3.12 26.30 -10.67
C ARG A 263 2.73 25.06 -11.46
N LEU A 264 1.58 24.47 -11.15
CA LEU A 264 1.05 23.34 -11.91
C LEU A 264 0.68 23.74 -13.34
N GLY A 265 0.09 24.93 -13.54
CA GLY A 265 -0.17 25.50 -14.85
C GLY A 265 1.12 25.79 -15.65
N LEU A 266 2.17 26.28 -14.97
CA LEU A 266 3.49 26.45 -15.56
C LEU A 266 4.07 25.10 -16.00
N LEU A 267 3.94 24.06 -15.17
CA LEU A 267 4.37 22.70 -15.50
C LEU A 267 3.62 22.17 -16.73
N ALA A 268 2.30 22.33 -16.79
CA ALA A 268 1.49 21.92 -17.94
C ALA A 268 1.94 22.63 -19.22
N SER A 269 2.23 23.93 -19.14
CA SER A 269 2.76 24.71 -20.25
C SER A 269 4.14 24.22 -20.72
N LEU A 270 5.03 23.87 -19.78
CA LEU A 270 6.34 23.29 -20.09
C LEU A 270 6.22 21.90 -20.72
N ALA A 271 5.29 21.07 -20.23
CA ALA A 271 5.02 19.74 -20.76
C ALA A 271 4.44 19.79 -22.18
N GLY A 272 3.49 20.70 -22.44
CA GLY A 272 2.92 20.93 -23.77
C GLY A 272 3.97 21.37 -24.80
N ARG A 273 4.94 22.21 -24.40
CA ARG A 273 6.10 22.60 -25.22
C ARG A 273 7.09 21.46 -25.50
N THR A 274 7.06 20.38 -24.70
CA THR A 274 8.00 19.26 -24.80
C THR A 274 7.42 18.08 -25.61
N THR A 275 6.20 18.19 -26.15
CA THR A 275 5.73 17.24 -27.17
C THR A 275 6.58 17.47 -28.42
N PRO A 276 7.39 16.50 -28.89
CA PRO A 276 8.21 16.72 -30.07
C PRO A 276 7.29 16.81 -31.29
N ALA A 277 6.96 18.03 -31.69
CA ALA A 277 6.69 18.33 -33.08
C ALA A 277 8.04 18.26 -33.81
N SER A 278 8.39 17.09 -34.38
CA SER A 278 9.18 16.96 -35.61
C SER A 278 9.69 15.52 -35.83
N ARG A 279 9.15 14.84 -36.85
CA ARG A 279 9.90 14.52 -38.08
C ARG A 279 8.99 13.81 -39.10
N ALA A 280 8.33 14.61 -39.93
CA ALA A 280 7.90 14.21 -41.29
C ALA A 280 7.78 15.47 -42.17
N ARG A 281 8.89 16.20 -42.28
CA ARG A 281 9.19 17.06 -43.44
C ARG A 281 10.65 16.82 -43.77
N ALA A 282 10.89 15.80 -44.56
CA ALA A 282 12.04 15.61 -45.43
C ALA A 282 11.92 14.23 -46.06
N GLU A 283 11.09 14.13 -47.09
CA GLU A 283 11.40 13.31 -48.27
C GLU A 283 10.73 14.01 -49.45
N ASP A 284 11.55 14.85 -50.06
CA ASP A 284 11.34 15.47 -51.36
C ASP A 284 11.90 14.47 -52.38
N ARG A 285 11.02 13.81 -53.15
CA ARG A 285 11.23 13.45 -54.56
C ARG A 285 9.99 12.82 -55.20
#